data_AF-E4NC52-F1
#
_entry.id   AF-E4NC52-F1
#
_cell.length_a   1.000
_cell.length_b   1.000
_cell.length_c   1.000
_cell.angle_alpha   90.00
_cell.angle_beta   90.00
_cell.angle_gamma   90.00
#
_symmetry.space_group_name_H-M   'P 1'
#
loop_
_entity.id
_entity.type
_entity.pdbx_description
1 polymer ?
#
loop_
_entity_poly.entity_id
_entity_poly.type
_entity_poly.pdbx_seq_one_letter_code
_entity_poly.pdbx_strand_id
1 'polypeptide(L)'
;MPPPIHQMRLTGRLGSGADEWSCPLCGRRIALRRPPHPELTVLDPGDEEAVHIGVLEPRDDAADAADQAAARYGVGPIQHLPRPPARPGQPTPEPDAADRRWLAEIGIDWDGDEAA
;
A
#
# COMPACT_ATOMS: atom_id res chain seq x y z
N MET A 1 -1.13 -1.74 23.18
CA MET A 1 0.13 -2.01 22.46
C MET A 1 -0.18 -1.98 20.97
N PRO A 2 0.70 -1.46 20.11
CA PRO A 2 0.45 -1.53 18.66
C PRO A 2 0.37 -2.99 18.20
N PRO A 3 -0.45 -3.31 17.20
CA PRO A 3 -0.55 -4.67 16.67
C PRO A 3 0.80 -5.11 16.08
N PRO A 4 1.17 -6.40 16.20
CA PRO A 4 2.40 -6.91 15.61
C PRO A 4 2.31 -6.86 14.08
N ILE A 5 3.45 -6.59 13.42
CA ILE A 5 3.54 -6.56 11.96
C ILE A 5 4.19 -7.84 11.49
N HIS A 6 3.51 -8.57 10.61
CA HIS A 6 3.99 -9.83 10.02
C HIS A 6 4.21 -9.67 8.52
N GLN A 7 5.40 -10.07 8.05
CA GLN A 7 5.68 -10.13 6.62
C GLN A 7 5.21 -11.47 6.04
N MET A 8 4.33 -11.41 5.04
CA MET A 8 3.90 -12.55 4.25
C MET A 8 4.88 -12.83 3.12
N ARG A 9 5.01 -14.11 2.76
CA ARG A 9 5.82 -14.59 1.63
C ARG A 9 4.90 -15.12 0.54
N LEU A 10 5.20 -14.77 -0.70
CA LEU A 10 4.60 -15.39 -1.87
C LEU A 10 5.06 -16.86 -1.93
N THR A 11 4.14 -17.81 -1.83
CA THR A 11 4.44 -19.25 -1.83
C THR A 11 4.17 -19.91 -3.18
N GLY A 12 3.35 -19.29 -4.04
CA GLY A 12 3.10 -19.83 -5.37
C GLY A 12 1.93 -19.17 -6.08
N ARG A 13 1.50 -19.77 -7.19
CA ARG A 13 0.32 -19.37 -7.94
C ARG A 13 -0.66 -20.54 -7.98
N LEU A 14 -1.90 -20.30 -7.58
CA LEU A 14 -2.99 -21.27 -7.59
C LEU A 14 -3.47 -21.54 -9.03
N GLY A 15 -4.15 -22.67 -9.24
CA GLY A 15 -4.76 -23.01 -10.53
C GLY A 15 -5.81 -22.01 -11.03
N SER A 16 -6.36 -21.18 -10.14
CA SER A 16 -7.24 -20.05 -10.47
C SER A 16 -6.51 -18.84 -11.05
N GLY A 17 -5.17 -18.84 -11.06
CA GLY A 17 -4.32 -17.72 -11.41
C GLY A 17 -4.07 -16.74 -10.26
N ALA A 18 -4.63 -16.96 -9.07
CA ALA A 18 -4.36 -16.13 -7.89
C ALA A 18 -2.99 -16.46 -7.27
N ASP A 19 -2.31 -15.45 -6.75
CA ASP A 19 -1.06 -15.59 -6.02
C ASP A 19 -1.35 -16.05 -4.58
N GLU A 20 -0.72 -17.14 -4.14
CA GLU A 20 -0.84 -17.64 -2.77
C GLU A 20 0.25 -17.04 -1.88
N TRP A 21 -0.16 -16.52 -0.74
CA TRP A 21 0.72 -15.91 0.25
C TRP A 21 0.56 -16.60 1.59
N SER A 22 1.66 -16.83 2.30
CA SER A 22 1.66 -17.36 3.65
C SER A 22 2.46 -16.51 4.63
N CYS A 23 1.95 -16.37 5.85
CA CYS A 23 2.66 -15.79 6.97
C CYS A 23 3.43 -16.90 7.70
N PRO A 24 4.78 -16.84 7.76
CA PRO A 24 5.56 -17.83 8.49
C PRO A 24 5.46 -17.69 10.01
N LEU A 25 4.92 -16.59 10.53
CA LEU A 25 4.84 -16.31 11.97
C LEU A 25 3.54 -16.83 12.60
N CYS A 26 2.40 -16.62 11.97
CA CYS A 26 1.09 -17.01 12.51
C CYS A 26 0.35 -18.06 11.67
N GLY A 27 0.90 -18.47 10.52
CA GLY A 27 0.28 -19.46 9.64
C GLY A 27 -0.81 -18.92 8.71
N ARG A 28 -1.17 -17.63 8.79
CA ARG A 28 -2.18 -17.00 7.90
C ARG A 28 -1.86 -17.25 6.43
N ARG A 29 -2.87 -17.67 5.65
CA ARG A 29 -2.77 -17.89 4.20
C ARG A 29 -3.86 -17.14 3.45
N ILE A 30 -3.48 -16.48 2.36
CA ILE A 30 -4.41 -15.77 1.49
C ILE A 30 -4.14 -16.10 0.02
N ALA A 31 -5.17 -16.00 -0.80
CA ALA A 31 -5.07 -15.95 -2.25
C ALA A 31 -5.37 -14.51 -2.71
N LEU A 32 -4.47 -13.94 -3.52
CA LEU A 32 -4.61 -12.59 -4.06
C LEU A 32 -4.63 -12.66 -5.58
N ARG A 33 -5.78 -12.31 -6.18
CA ARG A 33 -5.91 -12.02 -7.60
C ARG A 33 -5.42 -10.60 -7.85
N ARG A 34 -4.51 -10.45 -8.80
CA ARG A 34 -3.96 -9.15 -9.23
C ARG A 34 -4.92 -8.45 -10.22
N PRO A 35 -4.73 -7.16 -10.54
CA PRO A 35 -5.50 -6.48 -11.59
C PRO A 35 -5.55 -7.29 -12.90
N PRO A 36 -6.65 -7.17 -13.69
CA PRO A 36 -7.64 -6.09 -13.69
C PRO A 36 -8.81 -6.24 -12.71
N HIS A 37 -9.01 -7.43 -12.14
CA HIS A 37 -10.09 -7.69 -11.18
C HIS A 37 -9.48 -8.15 -9.85
N PRO A 38 -9.01 -7.22 -9.00
CA PRO A 38 -8.36 -7.59 -7.76
C PRO A 38 -9.34 -8.27 -6.80
N GLU A 39 -8.90 -9.36 -6.19
CA GLU A 39 -9.71 -10.16 -5.26
C GLU A 39 -8.79 -10.74 -4.19
N LEU A 40 -9.17 -10.63 -2.92
CA LEU A 40 -8.46 -11.22 -1.80
C LEU A 40 -9.35 -12.24 -1.12
N THR A 41 -8.89 -13.49 -1.03
CA THR A 41 -9.57 -14.58 -0.33
C THR A 41 -8.68 -15.07 0.81
N VAL A 42 -9.22 -15.12 2.02
CA VAL A 42 -8.53 -15.74 3.16
C VAL A 42 -8.71 -17.25 3.08
N LEU A 43 -7.59 -17.99 3.02
CA LEU A 43 -7.56 -19.45 3.00
C LEU A 43 -7.40 -20.02 4.42
N ASP A 44 -6.55 -19.38 5.22
CA ASP A 44 -6.34 -19.66 6.64
C ASP A 44 -6.22 -18.32 7.38
N PRO A 45 -7.01 -18.07 8.44
CA PRO A 45 -7.04 -16.77 9.11
C PRO A 45 -5.74 -16.42 9.87
N GLY A 46 -5.02 -17.40 10.42
CA GLY A 46 -3.89 -17.15 11.33
C GLY A 46 -4.22 -16.16 12.46
N ASP A 47 -3.32 -15.21 12.73
CA ASP A 47 -3.57 -14.10 13.67
C ASP A 47 -4.32 -12.96 12.94
N GLU A 48 -5.50 -12.60 13.43
CA GLU A 48 -6.33 -11.54 12.84
C GLU A 48 -6.03 -10.15 13.42
N GLU A 49 -5.36 -10.09 14.58
CA GLU A 49 -4.96 -8.83 15.23
C GLU A 49 -3.63 -8.32 14.65
N ALA A 50 -2.88 -9.17 13.94
CA ALA A 50 -1.61 -8.80 13.30
C ALA A 50 -1.80 -8.09 11.95
N VAL A 51 -0.99 -7.06 11.70
CA VAL A 51 -0.92 -6.38 10.40
C VAL A 51 -0.03 -7.19 9.46
N HIS A 52 -0.61 -7.65 8.36
CA HIS A 52 0.11 -8.47 7.37
C HIS A 52 0.56 -7.64 6.16
N ILE A 53 1.85 -7.69 5.84
CA ILE A 53 2.45 -6.97 4.72
C ILE A 53 3.10 -7.93 3.72
N GLY A 54 2.93 -7.70 2.42
CA GLY A 54 3.54 -8.49 1.35
C GLY A 54 3.95 -7.59 0.18
N VAL A 55 5.05 -7.93 -0.49
CA VAL A 55 5.57 -7.15 -1.64
C VAL A 55 5.22 -7.89 -2.92
N LEU A 56 4.24 -7.40 -3.68
CA LEU A 56 3.70 -8.01 -4.90
C LEU A 56 4.76 -8.33 -5.97
N GLU A 57 5.77 -7.48 -6.11
CA GLU A 57 6.89 -7.65 -7.03
C GLU A 57 8.19 -7.63 -6.21
N PRO A 58 8.52 -8.73 -5.51
CA PRO A 58 9.75 -8.80 -4.75
C PRO A 58 10.88 -8.95 -5.77
N ARG A 59 11.50 -7.85 -6.17
CA ARG A 59 12.76 -7.94 -6.90
C ARG A 59 13.90 -7.93 -5.91
N ASP A 60 14.85 -8.84 -6.09
CA ASP A 60 16.09 -8.86 -5.31
C ASP A 60 16.91 -7.57 -5.51
N ASP A 61 16.62 -6.81 -6.58
CA ASP A 61 17.20 -5.50 -6.92
C ASP A 61 16.20 -4.33 -6.75
N ALA A 62 15.03 -4.54 -6.13
CA ALA A 62 13.93 -3.55 -6.14
C ALA A 62 14.33 -2.21 -5.52
N ALA A 63 15.19 -2.23 -4.50
CA ALA A 63 15.74 -1.02 -3.91
C ALA A 63 16.63 -0.27 -4.91
N ASP A 64 17.56 -0.99 -5.57
CA ASP A 64 18.46 -0.40 -6.58
C ASP A 64 17.70 0.08 -7.82
N ALA A 65 16.63 -0.61 -8.22
CA ALA A 65 15.79 -0.22 -9.35
C ALA A 65 14.92 1.01 -9.02
N ALA A 66 14.41 1.10 -7.79
CA ALA A 66 13.69 2.26 -7.29
C ALA A 66 14.62 3.48 -7.20
N ASP A 67 15.83 3.30 -6.66
CA ASP A 67 16.85 4.35 -6.56
C ASP A 67 17.33 4.82 -7.94
N GLN A 68 17.49 3.91 -8.91
CA GLN A 68 17.84 4.26 -10.29
C GLN A 68 16.70 5.00 -11.01
N ALA A 69 15.44 4.60 -10.80
CA ALA A 69 14.28 5.32 -11.34
C ALA A 69 14.15 6.71 -10.71
N ALA A 70 14.29 6.80 -9.38
CA ALA A 70 14.33 8.03 -8.62
C ALA A 70 15.41 9.00 -9.14
N ALA A 71 16.64 8.52 -9.33
CA ALA A 71 17.74 9.31 -9.91
C ALA A 71 17.47 9.76 -11.35
N ARG A 72 16.89 8.90 -12.19
CA ARG A 72 16.54 9.24 -13.59
C ARG A 72 15.54 10.39 -13.68
N TYR A 73 14.61 10.47 -12.73
CA TYR A 73 13.53 11.45 -12.73
C TYR A 73 13.72 12.58 -11.70
N GLY A 74 14.86 12.62 -11.00
CA GLY A 74 15.14 13.61 -9.96
C GLY A 74 14.22 13.54 -8.74
N VAL A 75 13.55 12.41 -8.53
CA VAL A 75 12.72 12.17 -7.35
C VAL A 75 13.67 11.68 -6.25
N GLY A 76 13.75 12.38 -5.12
CA GLY A 76 14.68 12.02 -4.04
C GLY A 76 14.37 10.65 -3.40
N PRO A 77 15.21 10.17 -2.48
CA PRO A 77 14.96 8.90 -1.79
C PRO A 77 13.60 8.93 -1.10
N ILE A 78 12.90 7.79 -1.09
CA ILE A 78 11.61 7.66 -0.41
C ILE A 78 11.81 7.98 1.09
N GLN A 79 11.17 9.04 1.58
CA GLN A 79 11.18 9.41 2.99
C GLN A 79 9.89 8.95 3.66
N HIS A 80 10.01 8.19 4.74
CA HIS A 80 8.88 7.83 5.58
C HIS A 80 8.58 9.01 6.53
N LEU A 81 7.59 9.83 6.18
CA LEU A 81 7.15 10.95 7.03
C LEU A 81 6.12 10.41 8.04
N PRO A 82 6.44 10.34 9.35
CA PRO A 82 5.47 9.91 10.34
C PRO A 82 4.28 10.88 10.36
N ARG A 83 3.06 10.37 10.18
CA ARG A 83 1.85 11.16 10.32
C ARG A 83 1.83 11.73 11.76
N PRO A 84 1.86 13.06 11.94
CA PRO A 84 1.74 13.64 13.27
C PRO A 84 0.43 13.16 13.93
N PRO A 85 0.43 12.92 15.25
CA PRO A 85 -0.81 12.56 15.94
C PRO A 85 -1.85 13.66 15.72
N ALA A 86 -3.08 13.25 15.38
CA ALA A 86 -4.19 14.19 15.24
C ALA A 86 -4.36 14.95 16.56
N ARG A 87 -4.23 16.27 16.51
CA ARG A 87 -4.44 17.12 17.68
C ARG A 87 -5.97 17.28 17.86
N PRO A 88 -6.54 17.04 19.06
CA PRO A 88 -7.97 17.17 19.28
C PRO A 88 -8.47 18.57 18.87
N GLY A 89 -9.50 18.63 18.02
CA GLY A 89 -10.09 19.88 17.53
C GLY A 89 -9.33 20.56 16.39
N GLN A 90 -8.25 19.97 15.87
CA GLN A 90 -7.59 20.48 14.67
C GLN A 90 -8.31 19.93 13.43
N PRO A 91 -8.87 20.80 12.55
CA PRO A 91 -9.48 20.34 11.31
C PRO A 91 -8.41 19.68 10.44
N THR A 92 -8.82 18.65 9.69
CA THR A 92 -7.99 18.10 8.61
C THR A 92 -7.60 19.27 7.70
N PRO A 93 -6.31 19.46 7.36
CA PRO A 93 -5.93 20.53 6.46
C PRO A 93 -6.56 20.25 5.10
N GLU A 94 -7.60 21.02 4.76
CA GLU A 94 -8.12 21.06 3.41
C GLU A 94 -7.20 21.97 2.58
N PRO A 95 -6.93 21.63 1.31
CA PRO A 95 -6.20 22.51 0.42
C PRO A 95 -6.90 23.86 0.37
N ASP A 96 -6.13 24.94 0.32
CA ASP A 96 -6.68 26.27 0.16
C ASP A 96 -7.04 26.55 -1.33
N ALA A 97 -7.41 27.79 -1.66
CA ALA A 97 -7.77 28.14 -3.03
C ALA A 97 -6.58 28.09 -4.01
N ALA A 98 -5.35 28.33 -3.54
CA ALA A 98 -4.16 28.23 -4.36
C ALA A 98 -3.82 26.76 -4.64
N ASP A 99 -3.94 25.91 -3.64
CA ASP A 99 -3.75 24.46 -3.76
C ASP A 99 -4.77 23.85 -4.72
N ARG A 100 -6.06 24.19 -4.57
CA ARG A 100 -7.13 23.70 -5.47
C ARG A 100 -6.90 24.07 -6.93
N ARG A 101 -6.46 25.31 -7.18
CA ARG A 101 -6.16 25.77 -8.55
C ARG A 101 -5.01 24.97 -9.16
N TRP A 102 -3.93 24.76 -8.40
CA TRP A 102 -2.80 23.97 -8.87
C TRP A 102 -3.20 22.50 -9.14
N LEU A 103 -4.02 21.90 -8.26
CA LEU A 103 -4.53 20.54 -8.45
C LEU A 103 -5.34 20.41 -9.75
N ALA A 104 -6.22 21.37 -10.03
CA ALA A 104 -6.99 21.40 -11.27
C ALA A 104 -6.09 21.55 -12.52
N GLU A 105 -5.02 22.37 -12.43
CA GLU A 105 -4.04 22.54 -13.52
C GLU A 105 -3.33 21.22 -13.89
N ILE A 106 -3.07 20.35 -12.91
CA ILE A 106 -2.48 19.03 -13.15
C ILE A 106 -3.52 17.92 -13.42
N GLY A 107 -4.80 18.29 -13.51
CA GLY A 107 -5.90 17.37 -13.84
C GLY A 107 -6.44 16.56 -12.67
N ILE A 108 -6.19 16.96 -11.42
CA ILE A 108 -6.76 16.36 -10.21
C ILE A 108 -7.94 17.21 -9.75
N ASP A 109 -9.15 16.65 -9.79
CA ASP A 109 -10.34 17.27 -9.23
C ASP A 109 -10.43 16.97 -7.73
N TRP A 110 -10.11 17.95 -6.90
CA TRP A 110 -10.18 17.81 -5.44
C TRP A 110 -11.62 17.84 -4.92
N ASP A 111 -12.51 18.53 -5.60
CA ASP A 111 -13.91 18.69 -5.19
C ASP A 111 -14.83 17.68 -5.91
N GLY A 112 -14.25 16.73 -6.67
CA GLY A 112 -14.95 15.71 -7.45
C GLY A 112 -15.62 14.62 -6.61
N ASP A 113 -16.74 14.12 -7.13
CA ASP A 113 -17.78 13.29 -6.47
C ASP A 113 -17.28 12.15 -5.56
N GLU A 114 -18.11 11.86 -4.55
CA GLU A 114 -18.01 10.73 -3.62
C GLU A 114 -17.50 9.45 -4.29
N ALA A 115 -16.60 8.75 -3.59
CA ALA A 115 -16.25 7.37 -3.90
C ALA A 115 -17.53 6.54 -4.11
N ALA A 116 -17.82 6.21 -5.37
CA ALA A 116 -18.83 5.24 -5.77
C ALA A 116 -18.30 3.80 -5.66
#